data_AF-A0A165BP21-F1
#
_entry.id   AF-A0A165BP21-F1
#
_cell.length_a   1.000
_cell.length_b   1.000
_cell.length_c   1.000
_cell.angle_alpha   90.00
_cell.angle_beta   90.00
_cell.angle_gamma   90.00
#
_symmetry.space_group_name_H-M   'P 1'
#
loop_
_entity.id
_entity.type
_entity.pdbx_description
1 polymer ?
#
loop_
_entity_poly.entity_id
_entity_poly.type
_entity_poly.pdbx_seq_one_letter_code
_entity_poly.pdbx_strand_id
1 'polypeptide(L)'
;AAEQLLAMGYFPCAPRAPSMAFSLGLLDFISIHSLNVAPNVTAWASTIETFWKRRGTTPIRKRLGSALTWFQALENRAEAYVSQFMKSASSPFTRVIRLIITL
;
A
#
# COMPACT_ATOMS: atom_id res chain seq x y z
N ALA A 1 4.38 4.72 16.69
CA ALA A 1 5.53 4.49 15.78
C ALA A 1 5.11 4.36 14.31
N ALA A 2 4.31 3.36 13.91
CA ALA A 2 3.90 3.21 12.51
C ALA A 2 3.12 4.42 11.95
N GLU A 3 2.18 4.98 12.72
CA GLU A 3 1.42 6.18 12.33
C GLU A 3 2.31 7.42 12.17
N GLN A 4 3.32 7.58 13.03
CA GLN A 4 4.28 8.69 12.92
C GLN A 4 5.13 8.58 11.66
N LEU A 5 5.53 7.36 11.28
CA LEU A 5 6.23 7.12 10.01
C LEU A 5 5.35 7.45 8.82
N LEU A 6 4.08 7.05 8.85
CA LEU A 6 3.11 7.38 7.80
C LEU A 6 2.91 8.90 7.66
N ALA A 7 2.80 9.62 8.78
CA ALA A 7 2.72 11.07 8.78
C ALA A 7 3.97 11.74 8.17
N MET A 8 5.12 11.07 8.23
CA MET A 8 6.38 11.50 7.59
C MET A 8 6.55 10.97 6.15
N GLY A 9 5.57 10.26 5.60
CA GLY A 9 5.64 9.71 4.24
C GLY A 9 6.41 8.39 4.12
N TYR A 10 6.61 7.67 5.22
CA TYR A 10 7.30 6.39 5.28
C TYR A 10 6.39 5.24 5.74
N PHE A 11 6.59 4.08 5.15
CA PHE A 11 5.87 2.85 5.46
C PHE A 11 6.79 1.83 6.15
N PRO A 12 6.41 1.30 7.32
CA PRO A 12 7.22 0.31 8.02
C PRO A 12 7.22 -1.06 7.32
N CYS A 13 8.32 -1.80 7.43
CA CYS A 13 8.40 -3.16 6.86
C CYS A 13 7.54 -4.20 7.58
N ALA A 14 7.13 -3.92 8.82
CA ALA A 14 6.32 -4.80 9.64
C ALA A 14 5.46 -3.98 10.62
N PRO A 15 4.21 -4.41 10.90
CA PRO A 15 3.28 -3.64 11.74
C PRO A 15 3.65 -3.63 13.22
N ARG A 16 4.28 -4.71 13.74
CA ARG A 16 4.48 -4.91 15.19
C ARG A 16 5.91 -4.57 15.69
N ALA A 17 6.90 -4.63 14.81
CA ALA A 17 8.30 -4.33 15.12
C ALA A 17 9.00 -3.76 13.87
N PRO A 18 8.77 -2.48 13.55
CA PRO A 18 9.33 -1.85 12.36
C PRO A 18 10.84 -1.71 12.53
N SER A 19 11.57 -2.46 11.72
CA SER A 19 13.03 -2.50 11.79
C SER A 19 13.68 -1.80 10.59
N MET A 20 12.85 -1.36 9.65
CA MET A 20 13.14 -0.50 8.50
C MET A 20 11.85 0.14 8.02
N ALA A 21 11.95 1.34 7.46
CA ALA A 21 10.84 2.01 6.79
C ALA A 21 11.24 2.40 5.36
N PHE A 22 10.29 2.35 4.44
CA PHE A 22 10.46 2.68 3.02
C PHE A 22 9.60 3.89 2.68
N SER A 23 10.03 4.74 1.76
CA SER A 23 9.20 5.88 1.32
C SER A 23 7.92 5.39 0.64
N LEU A 24 6.79 6.03 0.91
CA LEU A 24 5.51 5.72 0.23
C LEU A 24 5.62 5.89 -1.28
N GLY A 25 6.29 6.94 -1.77
CA GLY A 25 6.48 7.15 -3.21
C GLY A 25 7.33 6.07 -3.88
N LEU A 26 8.29 5.47 -3.15
CA LEU A 26 9.06 4.33 -3.64
C LEU A 26 8.18 3.08 -3.76
N LEU A 27 7.32 2.83 -2.77
CA LEU A 27 6.42 1.68 -2.78
C LEU A 27 5.36 1.80 -3.87
N ASP A 28 4.77 2.98 -4.05
CA ASP A 28 3.81 3.28 -5.11
C ASP A 28 4.43 3.10 -6.50
N PHE A 29 5.64 3.65 -6.72
CA PHE A 29 6.39 3.42 -7.96
C PHE A 29 6.63 1.93 -8.24
N ILE A 30 7.03 1.15 -7.22
CA ILE A 30 7.25 -0.29 -7.37
C ILE A 30 5.93 -1.02 -7.66
N SER A 31 4.83 -0.63 -7.01
CA SER A 31 3.49 -1.18 -7.26
C SER A 31 3.06 -0.94 -8.71
N ILE A 32 3.12 0.29 -9.21
CA ILE A 32 2.78 0.63 -10.60
C ILE A 32 3.71 -0.11 -11.59
N HIS A 33 5.00 -0.14 -11.32
CA HIS A 33 5.96 -0.87 -12.18
C HIS A 33 5.65 -2.37 -12.23
N SER A 34 5.25 -2.98 -11.11
CA SER A 34 4.91 -4.41 -11.04
C SER A 34 3.67 -4.80 -11.84
N LEU A 35 2.82 -3.83 -12.18
CA LEU A 35 1.67 -4.02 -13.07
C LEU A 35 2.06 -3.94 -14.55
N ASN A 36 3.14 -3.22 -14.87
CA ASN A 36 3.60 -2.95 -16.23
C ASN A 36 4.76 -3.85 -16.69
N VAL A 37 5.47 -4.48 -15.75
CA VAL A 37 6.54 -5.46 -15.97
C VAL A 37 6.36 -6.59 -14.95
N ALA A 38 6.55 -7.85 -15.36
CA ALA A 38 6.47 -9.00 -14.45
C ALA A 38 7.18 -8.73 -13.10
N PRO A 39 6.60 -9.12 -11.94
CA PRO A 39 6.97 -8.60 -10.64
C PRO A 39 8.44 -8.90 -10.30
N ASN A 40 9.30 -7.92 -10.54
CA ASN A 40 10.76 -8.00 -10.41
C ASN A 40 11.23 -7.50 -9.04
N VAL A 41 10.45 -7.73 -7.99
CA VAL A 41 10.79 -7.39 -6.60
C VAL A 41 12.19 -7.90 -6.24
N THR A 42 12.58 -9.06 -6.78
CA THR A 42 13.93 -9.63 -6.62
C THR A 42 15.03 -8.75 -7.25
N ALA A 43 14.80 -8.20 -8.45
CA ALA A 43 15.78 -7.34 -9.13
C ALA A 43 15.93 -5.99 -8.40
N TRP A 44 14.82 -5.38 -7.99
CA TRP A 44 14.85 -4.16 -7.18
C TRP A 44 15.50 -4.39 -5.82
N ALA A 45 15.08 -5.45 -5.12
CA ALA A 45 15.68 -5.82 -3.86
C ALA A 45 17.18 -6.07 -3.99
N SER A 46 17.63 -6.79 -5.02
CA SER A 46 19.05 -7.05 -5.26
C SER A 46 19.84 -5.77 -5.54
N THR A 47 19.28 -4.84 -6.31
CA THR A 47 19.88 -3.54 -6.62
C THR A 47 20.06 -2.71 -5.35
N ILE A 48 18.99 -2.61 -4.55
CA ILE A 48 18.98 -1.90 -3.27
C ILE A 48 19.93 -2.60 -2.28
N GLU A 49 19.89 -3.92 -2.18
CA GLU A 49 20.77 -4.70 -1.32
C GLU A 49 22.23 -4.47 -1.67
N THR A 50 22.57 -4.44 -2.96
CA THR A 50 23.94 -4.18 -3.42
C THR A 50 24.38 -2.75 -3.09
N PHE A 51 23.50 -1.75 -3.30
CA PHE A 51 23.76 -0.37 -2.93
C PHE A 51 24.03 -0.20 -1.43
N TRP A 52 23.23 -0.87 -0.61
CA TRP A 52 23.26 -0.78 0.85
C TRP A 52 24.28 -1.71 1.51
N LYS A 53 24.63 -2.84 0.88
CA LYS A 53 25.72 -3.74 1.31
C LYS A 53 27.07 -3.04 1.24
N ARG A 54 27.25 -2.12 0.28
CA ARG A 54 28.41 -1.19 0.25
C ARG A 54 28.44 -0.23 1.45
N ARG A 55 27.32 -0.09 2.17
CA ARG A 55 27.13 0.80 3.33
C ARG A 55 26.90 0.05 4.65
N GLY A 56 27.08 -1.27 4.68
CA GLY A 56 27.09 -2.07 5.92
C GLY A 56 25.74 -2.51 6.49
N THR A 57 24.65 -2.50 5.72
CA THR A 57 23.29 -2.78 6.24
C THR A 57 22.71 -4.16 5.90
N THR A 58 21.72 -4.58 6.70
CA THR A 58 20.99 -5.88 6.71
C THR A 58 20.26 -6.25 5.40
N PRO A 59 19.91 -7.53 5.17
CA PRO A 59 19.26 -7.99 3.93
C PRO A 59 17.89 -7.34 3.69
N ILE A 60 17.81 -6.52 2.63
CA ILE A 60 16.64 -5.69 2.32
C ILE A 60 15.49 -6.48 1.69
N ARG A 61 15.79 -7.58 0.99
CA ARG A 61 14.81 -8.29 0.15
C ARG A 61 13.56 -8.73 0.90
N LYS A 62 13.75 -9.41 2.04
CA LYS A 62 12.62 -9.89 2.87
C LYS A 62 11.79 -8.74 3.42
N ARG A 63 12.45 -7.63 3.77
CA ARG A 63 11.80 -6.45 4.34
C ARG A 63 11.03 -5.66 3.30
N LEU A 64 11.61 -5.46 2.12
CA LEU A 64 10.96 -4.78 1.00
C LEU A 64 9.73 -5.57 0.55
N GLY A 65 9.85 -6.90 0.41
CA GLY A 65 8.72 -7.77 0.09
C GLY A 65 7.60 -7.66 1.13
N SER A 66 7.94 -7.75 2.42
CA SER A 66 6.97 -7.59 3.52
C SER A 66 6.30 -6.21 3.48
N ALA A 67 7.07 -5.12 3.31
CA ALA A 67 6.55 -3.77 3.22
C ALA A 67 5.56 -3.62 2.06
N LEU A 68 5.92 -4.13 0.88
CA LEU A 68 5.11 -4.06 -0.32
C LEU A 68 3.79 -4.83 -0.15
N THR A 69 3.82 -6.04 0.43
CA THR A 69 2.61 -6.81 0.73
C THR A 69 1.66 -6.06 1.66
N TRP A 70 2.19 -5.45 2.72
CA TRP A 70 1.37 -4.67 3.66
C TRP A 70 0.85 -3.37 3.05
N PHE A 71 1.64 -2.72 2.19
CA PHE A 71 1.24 -1.54 1.45
C PHE A 71 0.08 -1.84 0.50
N GLN A 72 0.20 -2.88 -0.34
CA GLN A 72 -0.87 -3.32 -1.23
C GLN A 72 -2.13 -3.73 -0.46
N ALA A 73 -1.98 -4.40 0.69
CA ALA A 73 -3.12 -4.74 1.54
C ALA A 73 -3.82 -3.50 2.13
N LEU A 74 -3.06 -2.44 2.43
CA LEU A 74 -3.61 -1.16 2.88
C LEU A 74 -4.35 -0.44 1.74
N GLU A 75 -3.76 -0.35 0.55
CA GLU A 75 -4.38 0.25 -0.64
C GLU A 75 -5.70 -0.44 -0.95
N ASN A 76 -5.71 -1.78 -1.03
CA ASN A 76 -6.92 -2.57 -1.30
C ASN A 76 -8.01 -2.33 -0.24
N ARG A 77 -7.64 -2.19 1.04
CA ARG A 77 -8.59 -1.90 2.12
C ARG A 77 -9.12 -0.47 2.04
N ALA A 78 -8.26 0.49 1.71
CA ALA A 78 -8.66 1.89 1.53
C ALA A 78 -9.63 2.03 0.37
N GLU A 79 -9.35 1.38 -0.77
CA GLU A 79 -10.22 1.37 -1.94
C GLU A 79 -11.57 0.69 -1.65
N ALA A 80 -11.55 -0.44 -0.93
CA ALA A 80 -12.76 -1.13 -0.51
C ALA A 80 -13.62 -0.27 0.44
N TYR A 81 -12.98 0.44 1.38
CA TYR A 81 -13.66 1.34 2.31
C TYR A 81 -14.33 2.51 1.58
N VAL A 82 -13.62 3.18 0.67
CA VAL A 82 -14.18 4.28 -0.14
C VAL A 82 -15.32 3.77 -1.01
N SER A 83 -15.14 2.63 -1.68
CA SER A 83 -16.17 2.01 -2.52
C SER A 83 -17.45 1.67 -1.74
N GLN A 84 -17.30 1.16 -0.51
CA GLN A 84 -18.44 0.84 0.36
C GLN A 84 -19.16 2.12 0.79
N PHE A 85 -18.42 3.17 1.16
CA PHE A 85 -18.98 4.47 1.51
C PHE A 85 -19.78 5.07 0.34
N MET A 86 -19.21 5.09 -0.86
CA MET A 86 -19.90 5.59 -2.07
C MET A 86 -21.19 4.82 -2.36
N LYS A 87 -21.17 3.48 -2.27
CA LYS A 87 -22.37 2.64 -2.43
C LYS A 87 -23.44 2.98 -1.39
N SER A 88 -23.05 3.15 -0.13
CA SER A 88 -23.98 3.50 0.95
C SER A 88 -24.63 4.88 0.73
N ALA A 89 -23.85 5.87 0.27
CA ALA A 89 -24.30 7.23 -0.01
C ALA A 89 -25.20 7.34 -1.25
N SER A 90 -25.06 6.45 -2.24
CA SER A 90 -25.96 6.36 -3.40
C SER A 90 -27.33 5.72 -3.10
N SER A 91 -27.43 4.94 -2.01
CA SER A 91 -28.65 4.19 -1.67
C SER A 91 -29.84 5.03 -1.13
N PRO A 92 -29.66 6.10 -0.32
CA PRO A 92 -30.80 6.87 0.20
C PRO A 92 -31.56 7.62 -0.89
N PHE A 93 -30.85 8.15 -1.91
CA PHE A 93 -31.49 8.94 -2.98
C PHE A 93 -32.35 8.07 -3.90
N THR A 94 -31.88 6.84 -4.18
CA THR A 94 -32.58 5.91 -5.08
C THR A 94 -33.79 5.25 -4.43
N ARG A 95 -33.76 5.03 -3.10
CA ARG A 95 -34.90 4.47 -2.33
C ARG A 95 -36.07 5.45 -2.25
N VAL A 96 -35.82 6.75 -2.06
CA VAL A 96 -36.88 7.77 -1.99
C VAL A 96 -37.55 7.95 -3.37
N ILE A 97 -36.76 7.99 -4.46
CA ILE A 97 -37.32 8.09 -5.81
C ILE A 97 -38.14 6.84 -6.19
N ARG A 98 -37.69 5.63 -5.82
CA ARG A 98 -38.49 4.41 -6.03
C ARG A 98 -39.78 4.39 -5.19
N LEU A 99 -39.78 4.92 -3.97
CA LEU A 99 -40.98 5.01 -3.13
C LEU A 99 -42.00 6.04 -3.65
N ILE A 100 -41.54 7.13 -4.29
CA ILE A 100 -42.42 8.18 -4.85
C ILE A 100 -43.02 7.75 -6.20
N ILE A 101 -42.35 6.90 -6.99
CA ILE A 101 -42.85 6.44 -8.30
C ILE A 101 -43.75 5.19 -8.19
N THR A 102 -43.77 4.52 -7.03
CA THR A 102 -44.58 3.29 -6.79
C THR A 102 -45.82 3.55 -5.91
N LEU A 103 -46.14 4.80 -5.59
CA LEU A 103 -47.40 5.25 -4.98
C LEU A 103 -48.22 6.03 -6.00
#